data_AF-A0A6I4XF36-F1
#
_entry.id   AF-A0A6I4XF36-F1
#
_cell.length_a   1.000
_cell.length_b   1.000
_cell.length_c   1.000
_cell.angle_alpha   90.00
_cell.angle_beta   90.00
_cell.angle_gamma   90.00
#
_symmetry.space_group_name_H-M   'P 1'
#
loop_
_entity.id
_entity.type
_entity.pdbx_description
1 polymer ?
#
loop_
_entity_poly.entity_id
_entity_poly.type
_entity_poly.pdbx_seq_one_letter_code
_entity_poly.pdbx_strand_id
1 'polypeptide(L)'
;MLFVETDLADFGDYLPYLTTEYSSFLLFFLCGLCGLLFLTGYLLNHRSFQGLAHLFDVSGKLVTDFVTIFALGVTLMNMAIMGMLLLVFIYLLGGQLSGPLLGAVLTVVGFSAFGNHWKNSMPILIGVVLATRLGFTTETSTFQLLLTAIFGTSLAPISGYYGPIAGIFAGIAHAALVSNITYLHGGLNLYNNGFSSGFVAAAMVPLLDEINQIKRRMNQ
;
A
#
# COMPACT_ATOMS: atom_id res chain seq x y z
N MET A 1 35.03 12.56 -35.40
CA MET A 1 34.13 13.11 -34.36
C MET A 1 32.72 12.71 -34.75
N LEU A 2 32.33 11.48 -34.41
CA LEU A 2 30.99 10.94 -34.68
C LEU A 2 30.34 10.75 -33.31
N PHE A 3 29.43 11.67 -32.98
CA PHE A 3 28.48 11.45 -31.90
C PHE A 3 27.45 10.46 -32.43
N VAL A 4 27.49 9.24 -31.90
CA VAL A 4 26.40 8.28 -32.07
C VAL A 4 25.26 8.78 -31.19
N GLU A 5 24.21 9.22 -31.86
CA GLU A 5 22.90 9.54 -31.29
C GLU A 5 22.31 8.22 -30.78
N THR A 6 22.61 7.85 -29.54
CA THR A 6 21.88 6.77 -28.87
C THR A 6 20.48 7.28 -28.61
N ASP A 7 19.53 6.76 -29.38
CA ASP A 7 18.10 6.99 -29.24
C ASP A 7 17.69 6.88 -27.77
N LEU A 8 17.16 7.96 -27.20
CA LEU A 8 16.53 7.97 -25.87
C LEU A 8 15.31 7.01 -25.80
N ALA A 9 14.83 6.55 -26.96
CA ALA A 9 13.82 5.52 -27.07
C ALA A 9 14.32 4.12 -26.65
N ASP A 10 15.60 3.82 -26.85
CA ASP A 10 16.14 2.50 -26.53
C ASP A 10 16.07 2.28 -25.01
N PHE A 11 16.40 3.28 -24.18
CA PHE A 11 16.33 3.21 -22.71
C PHE A 11 14.93 2.90 -22.13
N GLY A 12 13.85 3.22 -22.87
CA GLY A 12 12.47 2.95 -22.45
C GLY A 12 12.14 1.46 -22.41
N ASP A 13 12.74 0.69 -23.31
CA ASP A 13 12.55 -0.76 -23.42
C ASP A 13 13.44 -1.54 -22.44
N TYR A 14 14.40 -0.89 -21.75
CA TYR A 14 15.24 -1.54 -20.72
C TYR A 14 14.63 -1.55 -19.30
N LEU A 15 13.55 -0.80 -19.07
CA LEU A 15 12.91 -0.67 -17.76
C LEU A 15 11.94 -1.81 -17.35
N PRO A 16 11.34 -2.64 -18.24
CA PRO A 16 10.41 -3.68 -17.79
C PRO A 16 11.09 -4.96 -17.25
N TYR A 17 12.40 -5.13 -17.42
CA TYR A 17 13.15 -6.25 -16.84
C TYR A 17 13.93 -5.83 -15.61
N LEU A 18 13.20 -5.38 -14.58
CA LEU A 18 13.71 -5.63 -13.24
C LEU A 18 13.92 -7.15 -13.12
N THR A 19 15.10 -7.57 -12.69
CA THR A 19 15.47 -8.99 -12.61
C THR A 19 14.46 -9.76 -11.76
N THR A 20 13.57 -10.51 -12.41
CA THR A 20 12.64 -11.42 -11.73
C THR A 20 13.25 -12.81 -11.53
N GLU A 21 14.51 -13.01 -11.94
CA GLU A 21 15.28 -14.25 -11.75
C GLU A 21 15.29 -14.71 -10.28
N TYR A 22 15.25 -13.77 -9.34
CA TYR A 22 15.23 -14.05 -7.91
C TYR A 22 13.84 -14.04 -7.28
N SER A 23 12.75 -13.96 -8.07
CA SER A 23 11.38 -13.85 -7.55
C SER A 23 11.03 -14.97 -6.57
N SER A 24 11.39 -16.22 -6.88
CA SER A 24 11.16 -17.37 -5.99
C SER A 24 11.94 -17.25 -4.69
N PHE A 25 13.20 -16.81 -4.76
CA PHE A 25 14.02 -16.57 -3.58
C PHE A 25 13.43 -15.47 -2.69
N LEU A 26 12.99 -14.36 -3.28
CA LEU A 26 12.34 -13.25 -2.58
C LEU A 26 11.02 -13.67 -1.94
N LEU A 27 10.25 -14.54 -2.60
CA LEU A 27 9.02 -15.11 -2.05
C LEU A 27 9.31 -15.93 -0.79
N PHE A 28 10.26 -16.87 -0.86
CA PHE A 28 10.64 -17.68 0.30
C PHE A 28 11.18 -16.82 1.45
N PHE A 29 11.97 -15.81 1.13
CA PHE A 29 12.47 -14.85 2.11
C PHE A 29 11.32 -14.12 2.81
N LEU A 30 10.37 -13.55 2.07
CA LEU A 30 9.23 -12.82 2.66
C LEU A 30 8.31 -13.75 3.47
N CYS A 31 8.03 -14.95 2.98
CA CYS A 31 7.25 -15.95 3.71
C CYS A 31 7.96 -16.34 5.02
N GLY A 32 9.27 -16.56 4.98
CA GLY A 32 10.09 -16.85 6.16
C GLY A 32 10.07 -15.70 7.17
N LEU A 33 10.23 -14.46 6.70
CA LEU A 33 10.17 -13.26 7.53
C LEU A 33 8.78 -13.08 8.18
N CYS A 34 7.70 -13.19 7.40
CA CYS A 34 6.34 -13.10 7.92
C CYS A 34 6.05 -14.23 8.93
N GLY A 35 6.50 -15.45 8.64
CA GLY A 35 6.40 -16.58 9.56
C GLY A 35 7.13 -16.33 10.88
N LEU A 36 8.35 -15.77 10.82
CA LEU A 36 9.13 -15.42 12.00
C LEU A 36 8.46 -14.30 12.82
N LEU A 37 7.96 -13.25 12.17
CA LEU A 37 7.22 -12.16 12.83
C LEU A 37 5.93 -12.68 13.49
N PHE A 38 5.18 -13.55 12.81
CA PHE A 38 3.96 -14.12 13.35
C PHE A 38 4.26 -15.02 14.55
N LEU A 39 5.26 -15.92 14.43
CA LEU A 39 5.63 -16.84 15.51
C LEU A 39 6.16 -16.08 16.73
N THR A 40 7.03 -15.10 16.53
CA THR A 40 7.55 -14.25 17.62
C THR A 40 6.42 -13.47 18.28
N GLY A 41 5.53 -12.86 17.48
CA GLY A 41 4.35 -12.18 17.99
C GLY A 41 3.42 -13.09 18.81
N TYR A 42 3.16 -14.30 18.33
CA TYR A 42 2.35 -15.31 19.01
C TYR A 42 2.98 -15.77 20.34
N LEU A 43 4.30 -16.00 20.35
CA LEU A 43 5.02 -16.37 21.57
C LEU A 43 5.03 -15.24 22.62
N LEU A 44 5.25 -13.99 22.18
CA LEU A 44 5.19 -12.82 23.05
C LEU A 44 3.78 -12.53 23.56
N ASN A 45 2.75 -12.92 22.81
CA ASN A 45 1.35 -12.83 23.25
C ASN A 45 0.88 -14.08 24.02
N HIS A 46 1.78 -14.78 24.71
CA HIS A 46 1.48 -15.97 25.52
C HIS A 46 0.73 -17.08 24.76
N ARG A 47 1.05 -17.27 23.47
CA ARG A 47 0.38 -18.24 22.59
C ARG A 47 -1.13 -17.97 22.41
N SER A 48 -1.51 -16.69 22.47
CA SER A 48 -2.88 -16.23 22.28
C SER A 48 -3.02 -15.37 21.02
N PHE A 49 -4.21 -15.38 20.43
CA PHE A 49 -4.63 -14.45 19.37
C PHE A 49 -5.46 -13.28 19.92
N GLN A 50 -5.62 -13.20 21.23
CA GLN A 50 -6.36 -12.13 21.88
C GLN A 50 -5.72 -10.77 21.56
N GLY A 51 -6.56 -9.79 21.23
CA GLY A 51 -6.15 -8.46 20.82
C GLY A 51 -6.15 -8.24 19.30
N LEU A 52 -5.96 -9.28 18.46
CA LEU A 52 -5.96 -9.12 17.00
C LEU A 52 -7.30 -8.62 16.45
N ALA A 53 -8.41 -9.19 16.93
CA ALA A 53 -9.74 -8.76 16.50
C ALA A 53 -9.98 -7.27 16.80
N HIS A 54 -9.62 -6.83 18.00
CA HIS A 54 -9.75 -5.44 18.41
C HIS A 54 -8.79 -4.52 17.65
N LEU A 55 -7.58 -4.98 17.32
CA LEU A 55 -6.64 -4.23 16.47
C LEU A 55 -7.27 -3.93 15.10
N PHE A 56 -7.98 -4.90 14.52
CA PHE A 56 -8.61 -4.72 13.22
C PHE A 56 -9.82 -3.78 13.23
N ASP A 57 -10.34 -3.41 14.41
CA ASP A 57 -11.47 -2.50 14.56
C ASP A 57 -11.03 -1.05 14.84
N VAL A 58 -9.73 -0.81 15.02
CA VAL A 58 -9.18 0.54 15.17
C VAL A 58 -9.06 1.21 13.81
N SER A 59 -9.44 2.49 13.72
CA SER A 59 -9.41 3.25 12.46
C SER A 59 -8.01 3.42 11.84
N GLY A 60 -6.96 3.47 12.66
CA GLY A 60 -5.61 3.85 12.22
C GLY A 60 -5.40 5.35 11.99
N LYS A 61 -6.37 6.22 12.37
CA LYS A 61 -6.23 7.68 12.26
C LYS A 61 -5.33 8.23 13.38
N LEU A 62 -4.38 9.09 13.00
CA LEU A 62 -3.31 9.71 13.83
C LEU A 62 -2.27 8.68 14.30
N VAL A 63 -1.10 8.61 13.65
CA VAL A 63 0.10 7.79 14.00
C VAL A 63 -0.18 6.81 15.14
N THR A 64 -1.05 5.82 14.87
CA THR A 64 -1.55 4.97 15.95
C THR A 64 -0.48 3.93 16.19
N ASP A 65 0.32 4.17 17.20
CA ASP A 65 1.36 3.24 17.61
C ASP A 65 0.70 1.97 18.19
N PHE A 66 0.58 0.94 17.36
CA PHE A 66 -0.01 -0.34 17.76
C PHE A 66 0.86 -1.06 18.79
N VAL A 67 2.18 -0.80 18.83
CA VAL A 67 3.04 -1.38 19.87
C VAL A 67 2.63 -0.84 21.23
N THR A 68 2.35 0.46 21.31
CA THR A 68 1.88 1.10 22.55
C THR A 68 0.44 0.69 22.91
N ILE A 69 -0.45 0.53 21.93
CA ILE A 69 -1.89 0.25 22.18
C ILE A 69 -2.16 -1.25 22.44
N PHE A 70 -1.53 -2.15 21.68
CA PHE A 70 -1.83 -3.59 21.65
C PHE A 70 -0.66 -4.48 22.10
N ALA A 71 0.44 -3.88 22.56
CA ALA A 71 1.70 -4.54 22.83
C ALA A 71 2.39 -5.07 21.56
N LEU A 72 3.68 -5.37 21.73
CA LEU A 72 4.55 -5.83 20.66
C LEU A 72 4.06 -7.15 20.03
N GLY A 73 3.56 -8.09 20.83
CA GLY A 73 3.14 -9.41 20.36
C GLY A 73 2.03 -9.35 19.30
N VAL A 74 0.94 -8.63 19.60
CA VAL A 74 -0.19 -8.44 18.69
C VAL A 74 0.23 -7.64 17.45
N THR A 75 1.09 -6.64 17.64
CA THR A 75 1.60 -5.81 16.54
C THR A 75 2.42 -6.63 15.54
N LEU A 76 3.35 -7.47 16.01
CA LEU A 76 4.15 -8.35 15.15
C LEU A 76 3.29 -9.33 14.36
N MET A 77 2.24 -9.89 14.98
CA MET A 77 1.27 -10.72 14.27
C MET A 77 0.52 -9.93 13.18
N ASN A 78 0.11 -8.69 13.44
CA ASN A 78 -0.51 -7.83 12.42
C ASN A 78 0.45 -7.52 11.26
N MET A 79 1.70 -7.18 11.56
CA MET A 79 2.75 -6.93 10.55
C MET A 79 2.94 -8.15 9.63
N ALA A 80 2.97 -9.36 10.20
CA ALA A 80 3.05 -10.59 9.43
C ALA A 80 1.81 -10.83 8.55
N ILE A 81 0.60 -10.64 9.09
CA ILE A 81 -0.65 -10.77 8.34
C ILE A 81 -0.67 -9.82 7.16
N MET A 82 -0.21 -8.58 7.35
CA MET A 82 -0.13 -7.58 6.29
C MET A 82 0.88 -7.97 5.20
N GLY A 83 2.04 -8.50 5.57
CA GLY A 83 3.00 -9.04 4.60
C GLY A 83 2.40 -10.18 3.77
N MET A 84 1.74 -11.15 4.44
CA MET A 84 1.07 -12.27 3.77
C MET A 84 -0.08 -11.81 2.86
N LEU A 85 -0.87 -10.82 3.29
CA LEU A 85 -1.93 -10.23 2.48
C LEU A 85 -1.39 -9.68 1.17
N LEU A 86 -0.28 -8.94 1.22
CA LEU A 86 0.32 -8.35 0.03
C LEU A 86 0.97 -9.39 -0.89
N LEU A 87 1.57 -10.45 -0.33
CA LEU A 87 2.07 -11.57 -1.12
C LEU A 87 0.93 -12.27 -1.88
N VAL A 88 -0.19 -12.53 -1.21
CA VAL A 88 -1.39 -13.09 -1.86
C VAL A 88 -1.91 -12.14 -2.93
N PHE A 89 -1.95 -10.83 -2.65
CA PHE A 89 -2.38 -9.82 -3.61
C PHE A 89 -1.49 -9.79 -4.87
N ILE A 90 -0.16 -9.87 -4.71
CA ILE A 90 0.79 -9.97 -5.82
C ILE A 90 0.52 -11.22 -6.66
N TYR A 91 0.34 -12.36 -6.01
CA TYR A 91 0.04 -13.63 -6.69
C TYR A 91 -1.28 -13.58 -7.47
N LEU A 92 -2.35 -13.02 -6.88
CA LEU A 92 -3.67 -12.93 -7.50
C LEU A 92 -3.67 -12.07 -8.77
N LEU A 93 -2.81 -11.05 -8.84
CA LEU A 93 -2.67 -10.22 -10.03
C LEU A 93 -1.63 -10.75 -11.04
N GLY A 94 -1.07 -11.95 -10.82
CA GLY A 94 -0.07 -12.55 -11.69
C GLY A 94 1.27 -11.81 -11.67
N GLY A 95 1.58 -11.13 -10.56
CA GLY A 95 2.82 -10.39 -10.38
C GLY A 95 4.01 -11.29 -10.05
N GLN A 96 5.21 -10.83 -10.41
CA GLN A 96 6.48 -11.42 -9.99
C GLN A 96 7.18 -10.49 -9.01
N LEU A 97 7.81 -11.05 -7.98
CA LEU A 97 8.55 -10.25 -7.00
C LEU A 97 9.86 -9.75 -7.62
N SER A 98 10.10 -8.47 -7.42
CA SER A 98 11.33 -7.77 -7.78
C SER A 98 11.80 -6.92 -6.60
N GLY A 99 13.01 -6.36 -6.67
CA GLY A 99 13.55 -5.49 -5.62
C GLY A 99 12.60 -4.36 -5.18
N PRO A 100 12.00 -3.59 -6.12
CA PRO A 100 11.04 -2.55 -5.76
C PRO A 100 9.77 -3.07 -5.08
N LEU A 101 9.21 -4.20 -5.54
CA LEU A 101 8.02 -4.79 -4.90
C LEU A 101 8.34 -5.34 -3.51
N LEU A 102 9.52 -5.94 -3.33
CA LEU A 102 10.01 -6.34 -2.01
C LEU A 102 10.08 -5.14 -1.06
N GLY A 103 10.70 -4.04 -1.50
CA GLY A 103 10.76 -2.81 -0.72
C GLY A 103 9.37 -2.27 -0.38
N ALA A 104 8.44 -2.30 -1.32
CA ALA A 104 7.06 -1.87 -1.10
C ALA A 104 6.36 -2.73 -0.03
N VAL A 105 6.47 -4.06 -0.11
CA VAL A 105 5.89 -4.98 0.88
C VAL A 105 6.50 -4.76 2.27
N LEU A 106 7.84 -4.70 2.37
CA LEU A 106 8.52 -4.46 3.64
C LEU A 106 8.15 -3.09 4.25
N THR A 107 7.97 -2.07 3.41
CA THR A 107 7.49 -0.75 3.85
C THR A 107 6.12 -0.87 4.52
N VAL A 108 5.17 -1.56 3.90
CA VAL A 108 3.84 -1.75 4.48
C VAL A 108 3.88 -2.63 5.72
N VAL A 109 4.70 -3.68 5.75
CA VAL A 109 4.93 -4.49 6.96
C VAL A 109 5.40 -3.61 8.11
N GLY A 110 6.35 -2.70 7.89
CA GLY A 110 6.80 -1.72 8.88
C GLY A 110 5.69 -0.77 9.34
N PHE A 111 4.99 -0.13 8.41
CA PHE A 111 3.88 0.78 8.73
C PHE A 111 2.65 0.10 9.32
N SER A 112 2.56 -1.23 9.27
CA SER A 112 1.52 -2.00 9.97
C SER A 112 1.69 -1.98 11.49
N ALA A 113 2.83 -1.49 12.00
CA ALA A 113 2.96 -1.13 13.41
C ALA A 113 2.35 0.24 13.76
N PHE A 114 2.00 1.05 12.75
CA PHE A 114 1.58 2.44 12.89
C PHE A 114 0.19 2.72 12.29
N GLY A 115 -0.73 1.77 12.36
CA GLY A 115 -2.14 1.99 11.98
C GLY A 115 -2.65 1.22 10.78
N ASN A 116 -1.79 0.52 10.03
CA ASN A 116 -2.23 -0.30 8.90
C ASN A 116 -2.63 -1.72 9.34
N HIS A 117 -3.77 -2.18 8.87
CA HIS A 117 -4.23 -3.56 9.02
C HIS A 117 -5.08 -3.98 7.81
N TRP A 118 -5.45 -5.25 7.73
CA TRP A 118 -6.08 -5.77 6.50
C TRP A 118 -7.43 -5.10 6.19
N LYS A 119 -8.28 -4.83 7.21
CA LYS A 119 -9.61 -4.23 6.99
C LYS A 119 -9.55 -2.81 6.43
N ASN A 120 -8.57 -1.98 6.82
CA ASN A 120 -8.44 -0.61 6.33
C ASN A 120 -7.60 -0.50 5.04
N SER A 121 -6.73 -1.48 4.78
CA SER A 121 -5.88 -1.49 3.58
C SER A 121 -6.61 -2.11 2.36
N MET A 122 -7.46 -3.12 2.58
CA MET A 122 -8.19 -3.79 1.50
C MET A 122 -9.03 -2.86 0.62
N PRO A 123 -9.81 -1.90 1.17
CA PRO A 123 -10.58 -0.98 0.33
C PRO A 123 -9.71 -0.11 -0.58
N ILE A 124 -8.49 0.25 -0.13
CA ILE A 124 -7.54 1.00 -0.97
C ILE A 124 -7.06 0.14 -2.14
N LEU A 125 -6.65 -1.11 -1.86
CA LEU A 125 -6.21 -2.07 -2.89
C LEU A 125 -7.30 -2.30 -3.94
N ILE A 126 -8.55 -2.47 -3.49
CA ILE A 126 -9.72 -2.60 -4.36
C ILE A 126 -9.91 -1.34 -5.21
N GLY A 127 -9.81 -0.16 -4.60
CA GLY A 127 -9.93 1.11 -5.31
C GLY A 127 -8.92 1.27 -6.44
N VAL A 128 -7.65 0.92 -6.21
CA VAL A 128 -6.60 0.97 -7.24
C VAL A 128 -6.91 0.01 -8.39
N VAL A 129 -7.28 -1.24 -8.09
CA VAL A 129 -7.65 -2.22 -9.11
C VAL A 129 -8.86 -1.76 -9.92
N LEU A 130 -9.88 -1.21 -9.26
CA LEU A 130 -11.05 -0.65 -9.93
C LEU A 130 -10.68 0.51 -10.86
N ALA A 131 -9.79 1.40 -10.43
CA ALA A 131 -9.34 2.53 -11.24
C ALA A 131 -8.73 2.05 -12.58
N THR A 132 -7.88 1.03 -12.52
CA THR A 132 -7.25 0.45 -13.71
C THR A 132 -8.27 -0.27 -14.60
N ARG A 133 -9.23 -1.00 -14.02
CA ARG A 133 -10.28 -1.68 -14.80
C ARG A 133 -11.28 -0.74 -15.45
N LEU A 134 -11.52 0.43 -14.86
CA LEU A 134 -12.42 1.46 -15.38
C LEU A 134 -11.74 2.41 -16.38
N GLY A 135 -10.44 2.23 -16.64
CA GLY A 135 -9.69 3.07 -17.57
C GLY A 135 -9.35 4.47 -17.02
N PHE A 136 -9.33 4.65 -15.70
CA PHE A 136 -8.86 5.89 -15.07
C PHE A 136 -7.33 6.00 -15.02
N THR A 137 -6.63 4.94 -15.40
CA THR A 137 -5.17 4.91 -15.53
C THR A 137 -4.80 4.62 -16.99
N THR A 138 -3.67 5.17 -17.45
CA THR A 138 -3.06 4.79 -18.73
C THR A 138 -2.73 3.28 -18.72
N GLU A 139 -2.54 2.65 -19.89
CA GLU A 139 -2.06 1.27 -20.04
C GLU A 139 -0.93 0.96 -19.03
N THR A 140 -1.27 0.29 -17.93
CA THR A 140 -0.40 0.10 -16.77
C THR A 140 0.05 -1.35 -16.74
N SER A 141 1.37 -1.59 -16.73
CA SER A 141 1.90 -2.95 -16.56
C SER A 141 1.50 -3.52 -15.20
N THR A 142 1.40 -4.85 -15.08
CA THR A 142 1.11 -5.52 -13.80
C THR A 142 2.04 -5.06 -12.68
N PHE A 143 3.32 -4.83 -13.00
CA PHE A 143 4.31 -4.32 -12.05
C PHE A 143 3.97 -2.92 -11.52
N GLN A 144 3.62 -1.98 -12.40
CA GLN A 144 3.24 -0.62 -11.99
C GLN A 144 1.95 -0.63 -11.17
N LEU A 145 0.94 -1.42 -11.59
CA LEU A 145 -0.31 -1.61 -10.85
C LEU A 145 -0.03 -2.08 -9.42
N LEU A 146 0.84 -3.08 -9.26
CA LEU A 146 1.20 -3.63 -7.96
C LEU A 146 1.92 -2.61 -7.07
N LEU A 147 2.89 -1.86 -7.61
CA LEU A 147 3.56 -0.80 -6.86
C LEU A 147 2.57 0.27 -6.40
N THR A 148 1.69 0.73 -7.29
CA THR A 148 0.66 1.73 -6.97
C THR A 148 -0.33 1.21 -5.94
N ALA A 149 -0.78 -0.03 -6.03
CA ALA A 149 -1.68 -0.61 -5.06
C ALA A 149 -1.03 -0.74 -3.67
N ILE A 150 0.18 -1.32 -3.60
CA ILE A 150 0.87 -1.58 -2.34
C ILE A 150 1.22 -0.27 -1.63
N PHE A 151 1.84 0.69 -2.32
CA PHE A 151 2.15 1.98 -1.73
C PHE A 151 0.91 2.82 -1.44
N GLY A 152 -0.17 2.63 -2.21
CA GLY A 152 -1.47 3.24 -1.95
C GLY A 152 -2.01 2.94 -0.56
N THR A 153 -1.67 1.79 0.03
CA THR A 153 -2.08 1.43 1.42
C THR A 153 -1.61 2.43 2.48
N SER A 154 -0.70 3.35 2.17
CA SER A 154 -0.43 4.53 3.01
C SER A 154 -1.68 5.38 3.29
N LEU A 155 -2.72 5.28 2.45
CA LEU A 155 -4.02 5.94 2.61
C LEU A 155 -5.02 5.12 3.45
N ALA A 156 -4.61 3.97 4.00
CA ALA A 156 -5.47 3.11 4.81
C ALA A 156 -6.18 3.85 5.99
N PRO A 157 -5.56 4.84 6.67
CA PRO A 157 -6.28 5.63 7.68
C PRO A 157 -7.54 6.34 7.17
N ILE A 158 -7.60 6.71 5.88
CA ILE A 158 -8.82 7.28 5.28
C ILE A 158 -9.94 6.24 5.30
N SER A 159 -9.63 5.02 4.87
CA SER A 159 -10.60 3.92 4.89
C SER A 159 -11.03 3.55 6.30
N GLY A 160 -10.09 3.51 7.25
CA GLY A 160 -10.41 3.10 8.61
C GLY A 160 -11.21 4.14 9.39
N TYR A 161 -11.05 5.44 9.11
CA TYR A 161 -11.79 6.50 9.81
C TYR A 161 -13.08 6.94 9.11
N TYR A 162 -13.03 7.14 7.79
CA TYR A 162 -14.19 7.61 7.01
C TYR A 162 -15.01 6.46 6.42
N GLY A 163 -14.54 5.21 6.58
CA GLY A 163 -15.19 4.00 6.13
C GLY A 163 -14.65 3.47 4.80
N PRO A 164 -14.99 2.20 4.48
CA PRO A 164 -14.42 1.48 3.33
C PRO A 164 -14.71 2.16 1.98
N ILE A 165 -15.87 2.82 1.83
CA ILE A 165 -16.22 3.54 0.60
C ILE A 165 -15.24 4.69 0.35
N ALA A 166 -14.92 5.47 1.38
CA ALA A 166 -13.92 6.54 1.27
C ALA A 166 -12.54 5.97 0.92
N GLY A 167 -12.21 4.79 1.44
CA GLY A 167 -11.01 4.05 1.08
C GLY A 167 -10.94 3.67 -0.41
N ILE A 168 -12.04 3.15 -0.97
CA ILE A 168 -12.11 2.83 -2.41
C ILE A 168 -11.88 4.09 -3.25
N PHE A 169 -12.53 5.20 -2.91
CA PHE A 169 -12.31 6.46 -3.62
C PHE A 169 -10.88 6.97 -3.47
N ALA A 170 -10.25 6.79 -2.30
CA ALA A 170 -8.85 7.14 -2.09
C ALA A 170 -7.91 6.30 -2.97
N GLY A 171 -8.18 5.00 -3.11
CA GLY A 171 -7.44 4.13 -4.02
C GLY A 171 -7.60 4.54 -5.49
N ILE A 172 -8.83 4.86 -5.91
CA ILE A 172 -9.10 5.36 -7.28
C ILE A 172 -8.35 6.67 -7.53
N ALA A 173 -8.46 7.64 -6.62
CA ALA A 173 -7.79 8.93 -6.73
C ALA A 173 -6.27 8.78 -6.77
N HIS A 174 -5.72 7.88 -5.94
CA HIS A 174 -4.29 7.57 -5.93
C HIS A 174 -3.81 7.01 -7.27
N ALA A 175 -4.49 6.01 -7.82
CA ALA A 175 -4.12 5.41 -9.09
C ALA A 175 -4.16 6.43 -10.25
N ALA A 176 -5.22 7.25 -10.29
CA ALA A 176 -5.34 8.33 -11.28
C ALA A 176 -4.20 9.35 -11.14
N LEU A 177 -3.84 9.72 -9.91
CA LEU A 177 -2.83 10.72 -9.65
C LEU A 177 -1.42 10.24 -9.99
N VAL A 178 -1.06 9.02 -9.59
CA VAL A 178 0.24 8.40 -9.88
C VAL A 178 0.53 8.36 -11.39
N SER A 179 -0.50 8.06 -12.19
CA SER A 179 -0.42 7.99 -13.66
C SER A 179 -0.12 9.33 -14.32
N ASN A 180 -0.47 10.45 -13.68
CA ASN A 180 -0.38 11.79 -14.27
C ASN A 180 0.78 12.62 -13.71
N ILE A 181 1.12 12.44 -12.42
CA ILE A 181 2.16 13.24 -11.75
C ILE A 181 3.57 12.91 -12.25
N THR A 182 3.81 11.69 -12.75
CA THR A 182 5.14 11.30 -13.26
C THR A 182 5.64 12.24 -14.35
N TYR A 183 4.75 12.63 -15.27
CA TYR A 183 5.03 13.61 -16.31
C TYR A 183 5.33 15.00 -15.73
N LEU A 184 4.54 15.43 -14.74
CA LEU A 184 4.63 16.77 -14.16
C LEU A 184 5.98 17.06 -13.48
N HIS A 185 6.57 16.05 -12.81
CA HIS A 185 7.90 16.18 -12.22
C HIS A 185 9.02 15.67 -13.12
N GLY A 186 8.75 15.34 -14.39
CA GLY A 186 9.75 14.90 -15.37
C GLY A 186 10.60 13.71 -14.93
N GLY A 187 10.04 12.79 -14.13
CA GLY A 187 10.80 11.66 -13.59
C GLY A 187 11.80 11.98 -12.47
N LEU A 188 11.92 13.24 -12.03
CA LEU A 188 12.86 13.63 -10.95
C LEU A 188 12.46 13.07 -9.57
N ASN A 189 11.18 12.75 -9.37
CA ASN A 189 10.70 12.13 -8.14
C ASN A 189 10.63 10.60 -8.29
N LEU A 190 11.65 9.93 -7.74
CA LEU A 190 11.74 8.47 -7.71
C LEU A 190 10.70 7.82 -6.76
N TYR A 191 10.13 8.59 -5.82
CA TYR A 191 9.09 8.14 -4.89
C TYR A 191 7.72 8.73 -5.26
N ASN A 192 7.33 8.58 -6.53
CA ASN A 192 6.08 9.11 -7.06
C ASN A 192 4.84 8.58 -6.30
N ASN A 193 4.82 7.29 -5.93
CA ASN A 193 3.67 6.72 -5.22
C ASN A 193 3.43 7.42 -3.88
N GLY A 194 4.42 7.49 -2.99
CA GLY A 194 4.20 8.15 -1.70
C GLY A 194 3.93 9.65 -1.82
N PHE A 195 4.55 10.33 -2.79
CA PHE A 195 4.24 11.73 -3.09
C PHE A 195 2.77 11.91 -3.51
N SER A 196 2.29 11.06 -4.42
CA SER A 196 0.89 11.05 -4.85
C SER A 196 -0.07 10.74 -3.70
N SER A 197 0.25 9.77 -2.83
CA SER A 197 -0.53 9.52 -1.60
C SER A 197 -0.61 10.76 -0.70
N GLY A 198 0.49 11.51 -0.55
CA GLY A 198 0.50 12.76 0.20
C GLY A 198 -0.52 13.78 -0.32
N PHE A 199 -0.59 13.98 -1.65
CA PHE A 199 -1.59 14.86 -2.26
C PHE A 199 -3.03 14.35 -2.09
N VAL A 200 -3.24 13.04 -2.30
CA VAL A 200 -4.58 12.45 -2.10
C VAL A 200 -5.05 12.65 -0.66
N ALA A 201 -4.19 12.41 0.32
CA ALA A 201 -4.51 12.65 1.73
C ALA A 201 -4.79 14.13 2.00
N ALA A 202 -3.93 15.03 1.50
CA ALA A 202 -4.08 16.48 1.69
C ALA A 202 -5.39 17.03 1.09
N ALA A 203 -5.86 16.46 -0.01
CA ALA A 203 -7.12 16.86 -0.63
C ALA A 203 -8.34 16.19 0.02
N MET A 204 -8.31 14.87 0.23
CA MET A 204 -9.47 14.11 0.68
C MET A 204 -9.79 14.31 2.16
N VAL A 205 -8.78 14.42 3.04
CA VAL A 205 -9.03 14.50 4.48
C VAL A 205 -9.87 15.74 4.85
N PRO A 206 -9.53 16.97 4.41
CA PRO A 206 -10.35 18.14 4.70
C PRO A 206 -11.77 18.05 4.13
N LEU A 207 -11.92 17.53 2.91
CA LEU A 207 -13.22 17.36 2.26
C LEU A 207 -14.12 16.39 3.04
N LEU A 208 -13.56 15.24 3.43
CA LEU A 208 -14.30 14.22 4.17
C LEU A 208 -14.63 14.68 5.60
N ASP A 209 -13.73 15.43 6.24
CA ASP A 209 -14.01 16.05 7.54
C ASP A 209 -15.18 17.03 7.45
N GLU A 210 -15.23 17.90 6.43
CA GLU A 210 -16.33 18.86 6.25
C GLU A 210 -17.66 18.15 5.96
N ILE A 211 -17.67 17.13 5.09
CA ILE A 211 -18.87 16.32 4.82
C ILE A 211 -19.40 15.68 6.10
N ASN A 212 -18.52 15.13 6.94
CA ASN A 212 -18.91 14.55 8.22
C ASN A 212 -19.45 15.60 9.21
N GLN A 213 -18.87 16.80 9.23
CA GLN A 213 -19.38 17.91 10.04
C GLN A 213 -20.78 18.34 9.61
N ILE A 214 -21.02 18.48 8.30
CA ILE A 214 -22.35 18.82 7.75
C ILE A 214 -23.38 17.75 8.14
N LYS A 215 -23.07 16.47 7.95
CA LYS A 215 -23.95 15.36 8.36
C LYS A 215 -24.31 15.41 9.85
N ARG A 216 -23.33 15.75 10.71
CA ARG A 216 -23.58 15.88 12.15
C ARG A 216 -24.52 17.04 12.46
N ARG A 217 -24.38 18.19 11.78
CA ARG A 217 -25.28 19.35 11.95
C ARG A 217 -26.70 19.07 11.45
N MET A 218 -26.87 18.26 10.41
CA MET A 218 -28.19 17.90 9.87
C MET A 218 -28.97 16.89 10.74
N ASN A 219 -28.26 16.12 11.56
CA ASN A 219 -28.83 15.09 12.43
C ASN A 219 -29.07 15.58 13.88
N GLN A 220 -28.85 16.86 14.15
CA GLN A 220 -29.19 17.55 15.41
C GLN A 220 -30.49 18.32 15.23
#